data_AF-A0A9I9CBT6-F1
#
_entry.id   AF-A0A9I9CBT6-F1
#
_cell.length_a   1.000
_cell.length_b   1.000
_cell.length_c   1.000
_cell.angle_alpha   90.00
_cell.angle_beta   90.00
_cell.angle_gamma   90.00
#
_symmetry.space_group_name_H-M   'P 1'
#
loop_
_entity.id
_entity.type
_entity.pdbx_description
1 polymer ?
#
loop_
_entity_poly.entity_id
_entity_poly.type
_entity_poly.pdbx_seq_one_letter_code
_entity_poly.pdbx_strand_id
1 'polypeptide(L)'
;GSNISGKNGRVHCSLNINTETGRLSARRPNLQNQPALEKDRYKIRQAFIAAPGNSLIVADYGQLELRILAHLANCKSMLEAFKAGGDFHSRTAMNMYPHIRKAVEEGSVLLEWDPQPGQDKPPVPLLK
;
A
#
# COMPACT_ATOMS: atom_id res chain seq x y z
N GLY A 1 0.33 13.77 -30.19
CA GLY A 1 -0.03 12.53 -30.88
C GLY A 1 -1.32 11.99 -30.29
N SER A 2 -2.31 11.74 -31.14
CA SER A 2 -3.65 11.21 -30.85
C SER A 2 -3.69 9.68 -30.61
N ASN A 3 -2.53 9.04 -30.53
CA ASN A 3 -2.42 7.58 -30.50
C ASN A 3 -2.46 7.07 -29.05
N ILE A 4 -3.67 7.03 -28.47
CA ILE A 4 -3.93 6.39 -27.16
C ILE A 4 -3.67 4.88 -27.24
N SER A 5 -3.93 4.27 -28.40
CA SER A 5 -3.60 2.88 -28.70
C SER A 5 -2.35 2.77 -29.57
N GLY A 6 -1.44 1.85 -29.21
CA GLY A 6 -0.33 1.42 -30.03
C GLY A 6 -0.78 0.51 -31.18
N LYS A 7 0.10 0.28 -32.16
CA LYS A 7 -0.14 -0.62 -33.32
C LYS A 7 -0.49 -2.07 -32.91
N ASN A 8 -0.16 -2.45 -31.68
CA ASN A 8 -0.39 -3.76 -31.07
C ASN A 8 -1.65 -3.79 -30.17
N GLY A 9 -2.53 -2.78 -30.26
CA GLY A 9 -3.77 -2.73 -29.48
C GLY A 9 -3.58 -2.43 -27.99
N ARG A 10 -2.38 -1.99 -27.56
CA ARG A 10 -2.11 -1.65 -26.16
C ARG A 10 -2.39 -0.17 -25.89
N VAL A 11 -2.91 0.13 -24.69
CA VAL A 11 -3.09 1.52 -24.24
C VAL A 11 -1.77 2.09 -23.76
N HIS A 12 -1.37 3.24 -24.30
CA HIS A 12 -0.12 3.93 -23.96
C HIS A 12 -0.42 5.23 -23.22
N CYS A 13 0.14 5.40 -22.03
CA CYS A 13 0.12 6.68 -21.31
C CYS A 13 1.36 7.51 -21.62
N SER A 14 1.25 8.83 -21.47
CA SER A 14 2.39 9.74 -21.48
C SER A 14 2.84 10.00 -20.06
N LEU A 15 4.11 9.72 -19.75
CA LEU A 15 4.72 10.05 -18.47
C LEU A 15 5.38 11.44 -18.55
N ASN A 16 5.11 12.28 -17.56
CA ASN A 16 5.81 13.53 -17.31
C ASN A 16 6.76 13.33 -16.13
N ILE A 17 8.05 13.55 -16.41
CA ILE A 17 9.17 13.39 -15.47
C ILE A 17 9.49 14.71 -14.74
N ASN A 18 9.05 15.85 -15.27
CA ASN A 18 9.36 17.17 -14.72
C ASN A 18 8.20 17.64 -13.83
N THR A 19 8.16 17.13 -12.60
CA THR A 19 7.22 17.64 -11.58
C THR A 19 8.00 18.25 -10.42
N GLU A 20 7.38 19.21 -9.73
CA GLU A 20 8.01 19.97 -8.65
C GLU A 20 8.45 19.08 -7.46
N THR A 21 7.70 18.00 -7.19
CA THR A 21 8.02 17.07 -6.09
C THR A 21 8.95 15.92 -6.51
N GLY A 22 9.33 15.87 -7.80
CA GLY A 22 10.09 14.75 -8.37
C GLY A 22 9.28 13.48 -8.66
N ARG A 23 7.96 13.47 -8.40
CA ARG A 23 7.08 12.34 -8.76
C ARG A 23 6.84 12.28 -10.27
N LEU A 24 6.63 11.08 -10.81
CA LEU A 24 6.10 10.96 -12.17
C LEU A 24 4.61 11.33 -12.20
N SER A 25 4.16 11.93 -13.29
CA SER A 25 2.72 12.11 -13.57
C SER A 25 2.33 11.49 -14.90
N ALA A 26 1.19 10.80 -14.96
CA ALA A 26 0.68 10.14 -16.17
C ALA A 26 -0.51 10.89 -16.76
N ARG A 27 -0.50 11.09 -18.08
CA ARG A 27 -1.60 11.72 -18.81
C ARG A 27 -1.85 11.05 -20.16
N ARG A 28 -3.08 11.23 -20.67
CA ARG A 28 -3.51 10.78 -22.01
C ARG A 28 -3.26 9.28 -22.28
N PRO A 29 -3.90 8.34 -21.55
CA PRO A 29 -4.77 8.53 -20.39
C PRO A 29 -3.96 8.53 -19.07
N ASN A 30 -4.59 8.97 -17.97
CA ASN A 30 -3.97 8.85 -16.65
C ASN A 30 -4.11 7.41 -16.15
N LEU A 31 -2.99 6.68 -16.05
CA LEU A 31 -2.95 5.30 -15.57
C LEU A 31 -2.50 5.19 -14.10
N GLN A 32 -2.24 6.30 -13.41
CA GLN A 32 -1.86 6.31 -11.99
C GLN A 32 -3.09 6.33 -11.07
N ASN A 33 -4.13 7.08 -11.45
CA ASN A 33 -5.29 7.35 -10.57
C ASN A 33 -6.42 6.33 -10.78
N GLN A 34 -6.10 5.03 -10.70
CA GLN A 34 -7.12 3.99 -10.74
C GLN A 34 -7.79 3.85 -9.36
N PRO A 35 -9.09 3.49 -9.30
CA PRO A 35 -9.75 3.21 -8.03
C PRO A 35 -8.98 2.18 -7.21
N ALA A 36 -8.97 2.38 -5.88
CA ALA A 36 -8.53 1.35 -4.95
C ALA A 36 -9.47 0.13 -5.06
N LEU A 37 -8.96 -1.06 -4.75
CA LEU A 37 -9.66 -2.34 -4.95
C LEU A 37 -11.05 -2.35 -4.29
N GLU A 38 -11.13 -1.86 -3.06
CA GLU A 38 -12.35 -1.76 -2.27
C GLU A 38 -13.32 -0.68 -2.76
N LYS A 39 -12.86 0.26 -3.59
CA LYS A 39 -13.64 1.37 -4.15
C LYS A 39 -13.90 1.23 -5.65
N ASP A 40 -13.44 0.14 -6.28
CA ASP A 40 -13.55 -0.08 -7.72
C ASP A 40 -14.94 -0.59 -8.14
N ARG A 41 -15.95 0.28 -8.00
CA ARG A 41 -17.37 -0.04 -8.29
C ARG A 41 -17.57 -0.61 -9.70
N TYR A 42 -16.85 -0.07 -10.68
CA TYR A 42 -16.98 -0.45 -12.08
C TYR A 42 -15.99 -1.53 -12.51
N LYS A 43 -15.21 -2.08 -11.56
CA LYS A 43 -14.19 -3.10 -11.82
C LYS A 43 -13.19 -2.68 -12.91
N ILE A 44 -12.86 -1.39 -12.97
CA ILE A 44 -11.97 -0.80 -14.00
C ILE A 44 -10.61 -1.50 -13.98
N ARG A 45 -10.11 -1.90 -12.80
CA ARG A 45 -8.84 -2.61 -12.67
C ARG A 45 -8.82 -3.95 -13.41
N GLN A 46 -9.97 -4.61 -13.60
CA GLN A 46 -10.05 -5.88 -14.33
C GLN A 46 -9.76 -5.72 -15.83
N ALA A 47 -9.80 -4.49 -16.36
CA ALA A 47 -9.42 -4.22 -17.75
C ALA A 47 -7.88 -4.24 -17.97
N PHE A 48 -7.09 -4.17 -16.90
CA PHE A 48 -5.64 -4.19 -16.97
C PHE A 48 -5.14 -5.64 -16.92
N ILE A 49 -4.96 -6.22 -18.10
CA ILE A 49 -4.57 -7.63 -18.24
C ILE A 49 -3.15 -7.78 -18.81
N ALA A 50 -2.49 -8.88 -18.42
CA ALA A 50 -1.27 -9.33 -19.06
C ALA A 50 -1.57 -9.82 -20.49
N ALA A 51 -0.54 -9.83 -21.36
CA ALA A 51 -0.64 -10.55 -22.63
C ALA A 51 -0.70 -12.08 -22.36
N PRO A 52 -1.26 -12.89 -23.26
CA PRO A 52 -1.28 -14.35 -23.12
C PRO A 52 0.10 -14.93 -22.80
N GLY A 53 0.16 -15.90 -21.89
CA GLY A 53 1.40 -16.50 -21.41
C GLY A 53 2.21 -15.66 -20.43
N ASN A 54 1.71 -14.47 -20.03
CA ASN A 54 2.39 -13.60 -19.06
C ASN A 54 1.53 -13.34 -17.82
N SER A 55 2.17 -12.83 -16.78
CA SER A 55 1.54 -12.39 -15.54
C SER A 55 1.86 -10.93 -15.26
N LEU A 56 0.93 -10.19 -14.66
CA LEU A 56 1.20 -8.87 -14.09
C LEU A 56 1.66 -9.04 -12.65
N ILE A 57 2.81 -8.46 -12.32
CA ILE A 57 3.33 -8.40 -10.95
C ILE A 57 3.17 -6.95 -10.47
N VAL A 58 2.52 -6.79 -9.32
CA VAL A 58 2.34 -5.49 -8.67
C VAL A 58 3.16 -5.49 -7.40
N ALA A 59 4.01 -4.47 -7.23
CA ALA A 59 4.78 -4.25 -6.03
C ALA A 59 4.56 -2.80 -5.58
N ASP A 60 4.24 -2.63 -4.30
CA ASP A 60 4.03 -1.34 -3.66
C ASP A 60 4.90 -1.28 -2.39
N TYR A 61 5.52 -0.14 -2.14
CA TYR A 61 6.35 0.04 -0.95
C TYR A 61 5.47 0.32 0.26
N GLY A 62 5.39 -0.65 1.19
CA GLY A 62 4.71 -0.46 2.46
C GLY A 62 5.26 0.73 3.25
N GLN A 63 4.43 1.77 3.40
CA GLN A 63 4.70 2.96 4.22
C GLN A 63 5.99 3.73 3.81
N LEU A 64 6.27 3.83 2.50
CA LEU A 64 7.50 4.44 1.96
C LEU A 64 7.83 5.82 2.55
N GLU A 65 6.86 6.75 2.54
CA GLU A 65 7.08 8.13 2.98
C GLU A 65 7.46 8.20 4.47
N LEU A 66 6.83 7.39 5.32
CA LEU A 66 7.16 7.33 6.74
C LEU A 66 8.54 6.70 6.99
N ARG A 67 8.94 5.73 6.16
CA ARG A 67 10.30 5.15 6.23
C ARG A 67 11.35 6.19 5.84
N ILE A 68 11.10 6.99 4.79
CA ILE A 68 11.96 8.09 4.39
C ILE A 68 12.04 9.12 5.53
N LEU A 69 10.90 9.51 6.12
CA LEU A 69 10.86 10.45 7.23
C LEU A 69 11.65 9.95 8.44
N ALA A 70 11.47 8.69 8.84
CA ALA A 70 12.19 8.08 9.95
C ALA A 70 13.72 8.14 9.76
N HIS A 71 14.17 7.90 8.52
CA HIS A 71 15.58 7.98 8.14
C HIS A 71 16.11 9.41 8.15
N LEU A 72 15.42 10.34 7.48
CA LEU A 72 15.85 11.75 7.39
C LEU A 72 15.86 12.45 8.75
N ALA A 73 14.86 12.17 9.60
CA ALA A 73 14.77 12.74 10.94
C ALA A 73 15.65 12.00 11.98
N ASN A 74 16.28 10.87 11.61
CA ASN A 74 16.98 9.96 12.51
C ASN A 74 16.17 9.61 13.78
N CYS A 75 14.85 9.43 13.60
CA CYS A 75 13.94 9.24 14.71
C CYS A 75 14.02 7.80 15.22
N LYS A 76 14.74 7.58 16.33
CA LYS A 76 15.00 6.25 16.89
C LYS A 76 13.74 5.43 17.10
N SER A 77 12.68 6.02 17.67
CA SER A 77 11.43 5.30 17.92
C SER A 77 10.76 4.83 16.63
N MET A 78 10.79 5.63 15.57
CA MET A 78 10.25 5.24 14.26
C MET A 78 11.11 4.17 13.60
N LEU A 79 12.43 4.30 13.66
CA LEU A 79 13.36 3.32 13.10
C LEU A 79 13.20 1.96 13.78
N GLU A 80 13.13 1.92 15.11
CA GLU A 80 12.89 0.67 15.84
C GLU A 80 11.50 0.09 15.56
N ALA A 81 10.46 0.92 15.45
CA ALA A 81 9.13 0.45 15.04
C ALA A 81 9.14 -0.19 13.64
N PHE A 82 9.86 0.40 12.67
CA PHE A 82 9.99 -0.18 11.33
C PHE A 82 10.87 -1.43 11.28
N LYS A 83 11.93 -1.51 12.11
CA LYS A 83 12.78 -2.71 12.23
C LYS A 83 12.06 -3.87 12.89
N ALA A 84 11.19 -3.59 13.85
CA ALA A 84 10.37 -4.60 14.52
C ALA A 84 9.36 -5.27 13.58
N GLY A 85 9.10 -4.68 12.41
CA GLY A 85 8.17 -5.21 11.41
C GLY A 85 6.71 -4.89 11.72
N GLY A 86 5.81 -5.47 10.94
CA GLY A 86 4.36 -5.28 11.06
C GLY A 86 3.87 -3.86 10.77
N ASP A 87 2.68 -3.55 11.27
CA ASP A 87 2.01 -2.29 10.97
C ASP A 87 2.48 -1.14 11.89
N PHE A 88 3.11 -0.14 11.26
CA PHE A 88 3.62 1.05 11.95
C PHE A 88 2.53 1.85 12.66
N HIS A 89 1.32 1.96 12.09
CA HIS A 89 0.22 2.72 12.71
C HIS A 89 -0.23 2.08 14.01
N SER A 90 -0.40 0.77 14.02
CA SER A 90 -0.76 -0.02 15.19
C SER A 90 0.29 0.09 16.30
N ARG A 91 1.58 0.00 15.96
CA ARG A 91 2.69 0.21 16.92
C ARG A 91 2.69 1.62 17.50
N THR A 92 2.40 2.62 16.66
CA THR A 92 2.29 4.01 17.10
C THR A 92 1.10 4.19 18.05
N ALA A 93 -0.06 3.62 17.72
CA ALA A 93 -1.25 3.68 18.56
C ALA A 93 -1.03 3.05 19.95
N MET A 94 -0.36 1.90 20.03
CA MET A 94 0.02 1.29 21.32
C MET A 94 0.96 2.18 22.16
N ASN A 95 1.82 2.96 21.51
CA ASN A 95 2.72 3.87 22.21
C ASN A 95 2.03 5.15 22.67
N MET A 96 1.01 5.60 21.94
CA MET A 96 0.27 6.83 22.26
C MET A 96 -0.86 6.63 23.27
N TYR A 97 -1.54 5.48 23.23
CA TYR A 97 -2.78 5.26 23.96
C TYR A 97 -2.65 4.11 24.97
N PRO A 98 -2.61 4.40 26.29
CA PRO A 98 -2.48 3.38 27.32
C PRO A 98 -3.58 2.30 27.29
N HIS A 99 -4.81 2.67 26.93
CA HIS A 99 -5.92 1.72 26.83
C HIS A 99 -5.76 0.73 25.67
N ILE A 100 -5.14 1.16 24.56
CA ILE A 100 -4.82 0.28 23.43
C ILE A 100 -3.73 -0.71 23.82
N ARG A 101 -2.66 -0.22 24.48
CA ARG A 101 -1.61 -1.09 25.01
C ARG A 101 -2.17 -2.16 25.93
N LYS A 102 -3.00 -1.77 26.90
CA LYS A 102 -3.63 -2.69 27.84
C LYS A 102 -4.50 -3.73 27.12
N ALA A 103 -5.28 -3.32 26.13
CA ALA A 103 -6.11 -4.25 25.34
C ALA A 103 -5.27 -5.32 24.61
N VAL A 104 -4.10 -4.93 24.08
CA VAL A 104 -3.15 -5.85 23.44
C VAL A 104 -2.48 -6.78 24.46
N GLU A 105 -2.04 -6.25 25.61
CA GLU A 105 -1.44 -7.03 26.69
C GLU A 105 -2.41 -8.06 27.29
N GLU A 106 -3.70 -7.72 27.38
CA GLU A 106 -4.78 -8.61 27.82
C GLU A 106 -5.24 -9.60 26.73
N GLY A 107 -4.72 -9.47 25.50
CA GLY A 107 -5.09 -10.33 24.37
C GLY A 107 -6.49 -10.10 23.82
N SER A 108 -7.15 -9.00 24.19
CA SER A 108 -8.47 -8.62 23.65
C SER A 108 -8.39 -8.02 22.24
N VAL A 109 -7.21 -7.55 21.85
CA VAL A 109 -6.88 -7.06 20.50
C VAL A 109 -5.50 -7.60 20.12
N LEU A 110 -5.33 -8.02 18.86
CA LEU A 110 -4.03 -8.45 18.33
C LEU A 110 -3.30 -7.29 17.66
N LEU A 111 -2.01 -7.15 17.94
CA LEU A 111 -1.15 -6.20 17.23
C LEU A 111 -0.84 -6.67 15.80
N GLU A 112 -0.55 -7.96 15.67
CA GLU A 112 -0.21 -8.63 14.41
C GLU A 112 -0.89 -10.00 14.39
N TRP A 113 -1.27 -10.46 13.20
CA TRP A 113 -1.81 -11.80 13.01
C TRP A 113 -1.43 -12.33 11.64
N ASP A 114 -0.78 -13.48 11.64
CA ASP A 114 -0.46 -14.24 10.45
C ASP A 114 -1.54 -15.30 10.21
N PRO A 115 -2.28 -15.25 9.09
CA PRO A 115 -3.30 -16.24 8.77
C PRO A 115 -2.71 -17.64 8.70
N GLN A 116 -3.27 -18.56 9.49
CA GLN A 116 -2.91 -19.98 9.44
C GLN A 116 -3.86 -20.74 8.51
N PRO A 117 -3.42 -21.87 7.91
CA PRO A 117 -4.30 -22.71 7.10
C PRO A 117 -5.59 -23.06 7.84
N GLY A 118 -6.74 -22.72 7.26
CA GLY A 118 -8.07 -22.94 7.85
C GLY A 118 -8.60 -21.80 8.72
N GLN A 119 -7.90 -20.67 8.84
CA GLN A 119 -8.40 -19.46 9.51
C GLN A 119 -8.68 -18.33 8.52
N ASP A 120 -9.96 -17.98 8.36
CA ASP A 120 -10.37 -16.88 7.48
C ASP A 120 -10.27 -15.50 8.14
N LYS A 121 -10.19 -15.46 9.48
CA LYS A 121 -10.26 -14.23 10.29
C LYS A 121 -9.44 -14.39 11.58
N PRO A 122 -8.90 -13.29 12.13
CA PRO A 122 -8.22 -13.33 13.42
C PRO A 122 -9.20 -13.71 14.54
N PRO A 123 -8.74 -14.42 15.60
CA PRO A 123 -9.59 -14.88 16.70
C PRO A 123 -10.13 -13.73 17.57
N VAL A 124 -9.45 -12.58 17.57
CA VAL A 124 -9.88 -11.33 18.19
C VAL A 124 -9.59 -10.17 17.24
N PRO A 125 -10.17 -8.97 17.43
CA PRO A 125 -9.92 -7.83 16.55
C PRO A 125 -8.43 -7.53 16.38
N LEU A 126 -8.03 -7.21 15.15
CA LEU A 126 -6.70 -6.68 14.87
C LEU A 126 -6.70 -5.16 15.09
N LEU A 127 -5.66 -4.67 15.75
CA LEU A 127 -5.34 -3.25 15.74
C LEU A 127 -5.03 -2.85 14.29
N LYS A 128 -5.75 -1.88 13.75
CA LYS A 128 -5.60 -1.34 12.39
C LYS A 128 -5.79 0.17 12.41
#